data_AF-A0A376RPL7-F1
#
_entry.id   AF-A0A376RPL7-F1
#
_cell.length_a   1.000
_cell.length_b   1.000
_cell.length_c   1.000
_cell.angle_alpha   90.00
_cell.angle_beta   90.00
_cell.angle_gamma   90.00
#
_symmetry.space_group_name_H-M   'P 1'
#
loop_
_entity.id
_entity.type
_entity.pdbx_description
1 polymer ?
#
loop_
_entity_poly.entity_id
_entity_poly.type
_entity_poly.pdbx_seq_one_letter_code
_entity_poly.pdbx_strand_id
1 'polypeptide(L)' 'MMTFQSRFGREPWLMPYTDETLKMLGEKGVGHIQVMCPGFAADCLETLEEIAEQNREVFLGAGGEKI' A
#
# COMPACT_ATOMS: atom_id res chain seq x y z
N MET A 1 9.01 -3.40 -6.37
CA MET A 1 7.81 -3.96 -7.02
C MET A 1 6.85 -2.80 -7.28
N MET A 2 6.18 -2.77 -8.43
CA MET A 2 5.23 -1.69 -8.77
C MET A 2 3.80 -2.18 -8.52
N THR A 3 3.00 -1.37 -7.85
CA THR A 3 1.59 -1.60 -7.52
C THR A 3 0.77 -0.35 -7.80
N PHE A 4 -0.56 -0.48 -7.77
CA PHE A 4 -1.50 0.59 -8.06
C PHE A 4 -2.45 0.78 -6.89
N GLN A 5 -2.87 2.01 -6.61
CA GLN A 5 -3.66 2.40 -5.45
C GLN A 5 -4.89 3.20 -5.85
N SER A 6 -5.70 3.60 -4.85
CA SER A 6 -6.85 4.51 -5.01
C SER A 6 -7.90 4.01 -6.02
N ARG A 7 -8.20 2.70 -5.98
CA ARG A 7 -9.25 2.10 -6.83
C ARG A 7 -10.62 2.55 -6.35
N PHE A 8 -11.51 2.87 -7.29
CA PHE A 8 -12.88 3.28 -7.00
C PHE A 8 -13.91 2.52 -7.85
N GLY A 9 -15.09 2.26 -7.30
CA GLY A 9 -16.13 1.50 -7.99
C GLY A 9 -15.94 -0.01 -7.90
N ARG A 10 -16.62 -0.78 -8.76
CA ARG A 10 -16.70 -2.25 -8.68
C ARG A 10 -15.93 -2.96 -9.79
N GLU A 11 -15.59 -2.20 -10.81
CA GLU A 11 -14.94 -2.62 -12.03
C GLU A 11 -13.46 -2.91 -11.72
N PRO A 12 -12.81 -3.85 -12.41
CA PRO A 12 -11.38 -4.10 -12.22
C PRO A 12 -10.54 -2.89 -12.63
N TRP A 13 -9.56 -2.54 -11.78
CA TRP A 13 -8.55 -1.52 -12.07
C TRP A 13 -7.21 -2.17 -12.41
N LEU A 14 -6.21 -1.35 -12.71
CA LEU A 14 -4.86 -1.83 -12.98
C LEU A 14 -4.28 -2.56 -11.76
N MET A 15 -3.74 -3.75 -11.99
CA MET A 15 -3.16 -4.63 -10.99
C MET A 15 -1.64 -4.66 -11.11
N PRO A 16 -0.89 -4.96 -10.03
CA PRO A 16 -1.35 -5.43 -8.71
C PRO A 16 -1.81 -4.29 -7.78
N TYR A 17 -2.75 -4.58 -6.89
CA TYR A 17 -3.31 -3.61 -5.95
C TYR A 17 -2.44 -3.46 -4.69
N THR A 18 -2.23 -2.22 -4.25
CA THR A 18 -1.26 -1.90 -3.19
C THR A 18 -1.65 -2.49 -1.84
N ASP A 19 -2.90 -2.34 -1.42
CA ASP A 19 -3.45 -2.86 -0.17
C ASP A 19 -3.35 -4.39 -0.08
N GLU A 20 -3.81 -5.09 -1.12
CA GLU A 20 -3.74 -6.56 -1.21
C GLU A 20 -2.28 -7.05 -1.22
N THR A 21 -1.40 -6.33 -1.90
CA THR A 21 0.03 -6.67 -1.97
C THR A 21 0.69 -6.50 -0.61
N LEU A 22 0.41 -5.40 0.10
CA LEU A 22 0.97 -5.14 1.43
C LEU A 22 0.51 -6.18 2.44
N LYS A 23 -0.78 -6.50 2.46
CA LYS A 23 -1.32 -7.58 3.30
C LYS A 23 -0.58 -8.90 3.04
N MET A 24 -0.45 -9.29 1.78
CA MET A 24 0.23 -10.52 1.38
C MET A 24 1.72 -10.53 1.79
N LEU A 25 2.41 -9.39 1.73
CA LEU A 25 3.81 -9.30 2.17
C LEU A 25 3.93 -9.46 3.69
N GLY A 26 3.05 -8.82 4.46
CA GLY A 26 2.99 -9.00 5.92
C GLY A 26 2.73 -10.46 6.30
N GLU A 27 1.73 -11.10 5.66
CA GLU A 27 1.39 -12.51 5.87
C GLU A 27 2.55 -13.48 5.53
N LYS A 28 3.44 -13.07 4.61
CA LYS A 28 4.64 -13.82 4.25
C LYS A 28 5.82 -13.60 5.19
N GLY A 29 5.66 -12.81 6.24
CA GLY A 29 6.71 -12.51 7.21
C GLY A 29 7.74 -11.49 6.71
N VAL A 30 7.40 -10.68 5.72
CA VAL A 30 8.25 -9.53 5.36
C VAL A 30 8.14 -8.51 6.49
N GLY A 31 9.21 -8.34 7.27
CA GLY A 31 9.21 -7.45 8.43
C GLY A 31 9.30 -5.97 8.07
N HIS A 32 10.07 -5.60 7.04
CA HIS A 32 10.32 -4.19 6.70
C HIS A 32 10.24 -3.92 5.21
N ILE A 33 9.51 -2.88 4.83
CA ILE A 33 9.40 -2.39 3.46
C ILE A 33 9.62 -0.88 3.39
N GLN A 34 9.89 -0.37 2.19
CA GLN A 34 9.94 1.06 1.89
C GLN A 34 9.01 1.33 0.71
N VAL A 35 8.23 2.40 0.80
CA VAL A 35 7.26 2.80 -0.22
C VAL A 35 7.69 4.10 -0.87
N MET A 36 7.50 4.19 -2.19
CA MET A 36 7.69 5.41 -2.97
C MET A 36 6.47 5.60 -3.89
N CYS A 37 5.98 6.83 -3.98
CA CYS A 37 4.80 7.18 -4.77
C CYS A 37 5.17 8.06 -5.97
N PRO A 38 5.88 7.54 -6.99
CA PRO A 38 6.42 8.35 -8.09
C PRO A 38 5.34 8.99 -9.00
N GLY A 39 4.08 8.57 -8.86
CA GLY A 39 2.94 9.21 -9.54
C GLY A 39 2.55 10.57 -8.96
N PHE A 40 3.09 10.95 -7.80
CA PHE A 40 2.80 12.21 -7.13
C PHE A 40 4.07 13.05 -6.98
N ALA A 41 3.99 14.33 -7.36
CA ALA A 41 5.10 15.27 -7.25
C ALA A 41 5.21 15.95 -5.88
N ALA A 42 4.16 15.85 -5.06
CA ALA A 42 4.06 16.43 -3.72
C ALA A 42 3.15 15.57 -2.85
N ASP A 43 3.21 15.78 -1.54
CA ASP A 43 2.29 15.12 -0.61
C ASP A 43 0.84 15.56 -0.85
N CYS A 44 -0.06 14.58 -0.78
CA CYS A 44 -1.49 14.74 -0.97
C CYS A 44 -2.27 13.74 -0.11
N LEU A 45 -3.59 13.69 -0.28
CA LEU A 45 -4.43 12.75 0.48
C LEU A 45 -3.99 11.30 0.26
N GLU A 46 -3.69 10.94 -0.98
CA GLU A 46 -3.29 9.57 -1.35
C GLU A 46 -1.93 9.17 -0.79
N THR A 47 -1.03 10.12 -0.47
CA THR A 47 0.25 9.79 0.17
C THR A 47 0.18 9.83 1.70
N LEU A 48 -0.51 10.82 2.26
CA LEU A 48 -0.57 11.02 3.71
C LEU A 48 -1.58 10.08 4.38
N GLU A 49 -2.79 9.96 3.85
CA GLU A 49 -3.86 9.17 4.46
C GLU A 49 -3.78 7.72 3.96
N GLU A 50 -3.80 7.51 2.64
CA GLU A 50 -3.89 6.14 2.11
C GLU A 50 -2.61 5.34 2.32
N ILE A 51 -1.42 5.92 2.06
CA ILE A 51 -0.15 5.21 2.24
C ILE A 51 0.32 5.23 3.69
N ALA A 52 0.45 6.42 4.31
CA ALA A 52 1.10 6.53 5.61
C ALA A 52 0.22 6.07 6.78
N GLU A 53 -1.11 6.02 6.62
CA GLU A 53 -2.05 5.55 7.64
C GLU A 53 -2.69 4.21 7.23
N GLN A 54 -3.60 4.20 6.25
CA GLN A 54 -4.45 3.04 5.97
C GLN A 54 -3.66 1.80 5.52
N ASN A 55 -2.80 1.95 4.51
CA ASN A 55 -1.96 0.85 4.02
C ASN A 55 -0.91 0.41 5.03
N ARG A 56 -0.43 1.34 5.86
CA ARG A 56 0.45 1.03 6.99
C ARG A 56 -0.26 0.14 7.99
N GLU A 57 -1.50 0.45 8.37
CA GLU A 57 -2.30 -0.40 9.25
C GLU A 57 -2.54 -1.80 8.65
N VAL A 58 -2.82 -1.88 7.35
CA VAL A 58 -2.96 -3.17 6.64
C VAL A 58 -1.69 -4.01 6.74
N PHE A 59 -0.52 -3.44 6.47
CA PHE A 59 0.75 -4.16 6.52
C PHE A 59 1.11 -4.62 7.95
N LEU A 60 0.99 -3.71 8.93
CA LEU A 60 1.30 -4.01 10.33
C LEU A 60 0.30 -5.04 10.91
N GLY A 61 -0.99 -4.90 10.60
CA GLY A 61 -2.02 -5.85 11.01
C GLY A 61 -1.85 -7.24 10.40
N ALA A 62 -1.17 -7.34 9.26
CA ALA A 62 -0.83 -8.61 8.60
C ALA A 62 0.45 -9.29 9.13
N GLY A 63 1.15 -8.68 10.10
CA GLY A 63 2.38 -9.22 10.69
C GLY A 63 3.67 -8.53 10.24
N GLY A 64 3.58 -7.46 9.45
CA GLY A 64 4.71 -6.59 9.16
C GLY A 64 5.14 -5.78 10.39
N GLU A 65 6.40 -5.34 10.41
CA GLU A 65 6.98 -4.60 11.55
C GLU A 65 7.19 -3.11 11.22
N LYS A 66 7.58 -2.81 9.98
CA LYS A 66 7.92 -1.45 9.54
C LYS A 66 7.65 -1.21 8.05
N ILE A 67 7.14 -0.03 7.73
CA ILE A 67 6.84 0.45 6.37
C ILE A 67 7.21 1.93 6.26
#